data_AF-A0A822XKI0-F1
#
_entry.id   AF-A0A822XKI0-F1
#
_cell.length_a   1.000
_cell.length_b   1.000
_cell.length_c   1.000
_cell.angle_alpha   90.00
_cell.angle_beta   90.00
_cell.angle_gamma   90.00
#
_symmetry.space_group_name_H-M   'P 1'
#
loop_
_entity.id
_entity.type
_entity.pdbx_description
1 polymer ?
#
loop_
_entity_poly.entity_id
_entity_poly.type
_entity_poly.pdbx_seq_one_letter_code
_entity_poly.pdbx_strand_id
1 'polypeptide(L)' 'MFQVVGGSEHTLRAKLTLSQESHGNIMREAGPVSMTFAIPMYNASRLQVRYLQIEKKTKTHNPYRWVRYVTQANSYVARI' A
#
# COMPACT_ATOMS: atom_id res chain seq x y z
N MET A 1 7.21 14.17 -0.40
CA MET A 1 6.47 12.90 -0.37
C MET A 1 5.01 13.23 -0.09
N PHE A 2 4.09 12.82 -0.97
CA PHE A 2 2.66 13.13 -0.78
C PHE A 2 2.09 12.25 0.35
N GLN A 3 1.38 12.87 1.29
CA GLN A 3 0.66 12.17 2.35
C GLN A 3 -0.84 12.26 2.07
N VAL A 4 -1.50 11.11 2.04
CA VAL A 4 -2.95 11.00 1.94
C VAL A 4 -3.46 10.54 3.30
N VAL A 5 -4.44 11.24 3.85
CA VAL A 5 -5.04 10.89 5.14
C VAL A 5 -6.19 9.90 4.96
N GLY A 6 -6.43 9.06 5.96
CA GLY A 6 -7.61 8.19 5.93
C GLY A 6 -8.91 9.01 5.96
N GLY A 7 -9.95 8.54 5.29
CA GLY A 7 -11.24 9.21 5.23
C GLY A 7 -11.30 10.44 4.32
N SER A 8 -10.24 10.72 3.55
CA SER A 8 -10.30 11.71 2.47
C SER A 8 -10.65 11.08 1.13
N GLU A 9 -11.25 11.90 0.27
CA GLU A 9 -11.50 11.57 -1.14
C GLU A 9 -10.66 12.50 -2.01
N HIS A 10 -10.05 11.92 -3.05
CA HIS A 10 -9.23 12.66 -4.01
C HIS A 10 -9.62 12.24 -5.43
N THR A 11 -9.76 13.22 -6.32
CA THR A 11 -10.13 13.00 -7.72
C THR A 11 -9.05 13.56 -8.65
N LEU A 12 -8.66 12.77 -9.66
CA LEU A 12 -7.79 13.21 -10.74
C LEU A 12 -8.59 13.23 -12.05
N ARG A 13 -8.58 14.36 -12.76
CA ARG A 13 -9.16 14.48 -14.11
C ARG A 13 -8.02 14.73 -15.09
N ALA A 14 -7.90 13.86 -16.10
CA ALA A 14 -6.93 14.00 -17.18
C ALA A 14 -7.66 14.01 -18.53
N LYS A 15 -7.15 14.81 -19.48
CA LYS A 15 -7.62 14.83 -20.87
C LYS A 15 -6.42 14.51 -21.76
N LEU A 16 -6.52 13.44 -22.53
CA LEU A 16 -5.51 13.08 -23.53
C LEU A 16 -5.94 13.63 -24.89
N THR A 17 -4.99 14.22 -25.63
CA THR A 17 -5.18 14.63 -27.02
C THR A 17 -4.21 13.80 -27.85
N LEU A 18 -4.74 13.02 -28.78
CA LEU A 18 -3.96 12.13 -29.65
C LEU A 18 -3.77 12.80 -31.01
N SER A 19 -2.60 12.60 -31.63
CA SER A 19 -2.27 13.17 -32.94
C SER A 19 -2.94 12.46 -34.12
N GLN A 20 -3.43 11.23 -33.90
CA GLN A 20 -4.19 10.45 -34.87
C GLN A 20 -5.51 10.00 -34.23
N GLU A 21 -6.56 9.89 -35.05
CA GLU A 21 -7.82 9.29 -34.60
C GLU A 21 -7.58 7.82 -34.24
N SER A 22 -8.02 7.43 -33.03
CA SER A 22 -7.94 6.04 -32.60
C SER A 22 -8.98 5.22 -33.36
N HIS A 23 -8.54 4.37 -34.29
CA HIS A 23 -9.42 3.43 -35.00
C HIS A 23 -9.78 2.17 -34.18
N GLY A 24 -9.24 2.05 -32.95
CA GLY A 24 -9.46 0.93 -32.03
C GLY A 24 -10.28 1.29 -30.79
N ASN A 25 -10.72 0.25 -30.05
CA ASN A 25 -11.38 0.45 -28.77
C ASN A 25 -10.33 0.78 -27.69
N ILE A 26 -10.10 2.08 -27.46
CA ILE A 26 -9.11 2.62 -26.50
C ILE A 26 -9.19 1.94 -25.12
N MET A 27 -10.41 1.61 -24.65
CA MET A 27 -10.58 0.97 -23.34
C MET A 27 -9.98 -0.44 -23.27
N ARG A 28 -9.90 -1.16 -24.39
CA ARG A 28 -9.22 -2.47 -24.44
C ARG A 28 -7.70 -2.34 -24.40
N GLU A 29 -7.17 -1.22 -24.88
CA GLU A 29 -5.72 -0.96 -24.92
C GLU A 29 -5.23 -0.33 -23.61
N ALA A 30 -6.10 0.43 -22.94
CA ALA A 30 -5.83 0.96 -21.61
C ALA A 30 -5.73 -0.20 -20.60
N GLY A 31 -4.52 -0.43 -20.09
CA GLY A 31 -4.30 -1.35 -18.98
C GLY A 31 -4.98 -0.89 -17.69
N PRO A 32 -4.99 -1.74 -16.64
CA PRO A 32 -5.56 -1.36 -15.36
C PRO A 32 -4.78 -0.19 -14.73
N VAL A 33 -5.48 0.57 -13.89
CA VAL A 33 -4.86 1.58 -13.03
C VAL A 33 -4.30 0.87 -11.80
N SER A 34 -3.00 0.97 -11.57
CA SER A 34 -2.34 0.47 -10.35
C SER A 34 -2.18 1.58 -9.31
N MET A 35 -2.25 1.20 -8.04
CA MET A 35 -2.04 2.11 -6.91
C MET A 35 -0.94 1.57 -5.99
N THR A 36 0.05 2.41 -5.70
CA THR A 36 1.14 2.09 -4.77
C THR A 36 1.00 2.97 -3.52
N PHE A 37 0.92 2.35 -2.35
CA PHE A 37 0.83 3.07 -1.07
C PHE A 37 1.48 2.27 0.07
N ALA A 38 1.80 2.98 1.15
CA ALA A 38 2.20 2.38 2.42
C ALA A 38 1.48 3.09 3.57
N ILE A 39 0.87 2.30 4.46
CA ILE A 39 0.18 2.79 5.67
C ILE A 39 1.02 2.37 6.87
N PRO A 40 1.74 3.30 7.52
CA PRO A 40 2.51 3.00 8.72
C PRO A 40 1.59 2.73 9.90
N MET A 41 2.03 1.86 10.81
CA MET A 41 1.34 1.53 12.06
C MET A 41 -0.10 1.01 11.90
N TYR A 42 -0.48 0.59 10.69
CA TYR A 42 -1.77 -0.03 10.39
C TYR A 42 -1.59 -1.46 9.92
N ASN A 43 -2.48 -2.34 10.37
CA ASN A 43 -2.51 -3.73 9.95
C ASN A 43 -3.88 -4.11 9.38
N ALA A 44 -3.95 -4.24 8.05
CA ALA A 44 -5.16 -4.65 7.35
C ALA A 44 -5.62 -6.09 7.68
N SER A 45 -4.71 -7.03 7.96
CA SER A 45 -5.07 -8.41 8.30
C SER A 45 -5.48 -8.60 9.75
N ARG A 46 -5.31 -7.56 10.59
CA ARG A 46 -5.50 -7.61 12.05
C ARG A 46 -4.59 -8.61 12.77
N LEU A 47 -3.54 -9.11 12.12
CA LEU A 47 -2.52 -9.94 12.77
C LEU A 47 -1.85 -9.19 13.93
N GLN A 48 -1.70 -9.82 15.08
CA GLN A 48 -1.05 -9.21 16.25
C GLN A 48 0.03 -10.12 16.80
N VAL A 49 1.23 -9.59 16.96
CA VAL A 49 2.31 -10.22 17.72
C VAL A 49 1.89 -10.25 19.20
N ARG A 50 1.56 -11.43 19.71
CA ARG A 50 1.14 -11.61 21.10
C ARG A 50 2.33 -11.61 22.07
N TYR A 51 3.44 -12.24 21.68
CA TYR A 51 4.64 -12.29 22.48
C TYR A 51 5.89 -12.40 21.60
N LEU A 52 7.00 -11.83 22.08
CA LEU A 52 8.34 -12.00 21.52
C LEU A 52 9.24 -12.58 22.62
N GLN A 53 9.32 -13.91 22.64
CA GLN A 53 10.13 -14.64 23.59
C GLN A 53 11.59 -14.65 23.13
N ILE A 54 12.48 -14.34 24.07
CA ILE A 54 13.93 -14.35 23.85
C ILE A 54 14.51 -15.26 24.93
N GLU A 55 14.99 -16.43 24.52
CA GLU A 55 15.68 -17.36 25.41
C GLU A 55 17.02 -16.76 25.84
N LYS A 56 17.34 -16.90 27.14
CA LYS A 56 18.56 -16.36 27.71
C LYS A 56 19.29 -17.43 28.48
N LYS A 57 20.61 -17.49 28.29
CA LYS A 57 21.51 -18.32 29.10
C LYS A 57 21.84 -17.68 30.44
N THR A 58 21.69 -16.36 30.59
CA THR A 58 22.02 -15.60 31.80
C THR A 58 20.86 -14.67 32.21
N LYS A 59 20.65 -14.49 33.52
CA LYS A 59 19.55 -13.70 34.09
C LYS A 59 19.71 -12.18 33.97
N THR A 60 20.88 -11.68 33.58
CA THR A 60 21.27 -10.27 33.76
C THR A 60 20.92 -9.34 32.61
N HIS A 61 20.58 -9.85 31.42
CA HIS A 61 20.32 -9.00 30.26
C HIS A 61 18.82 -8.97 29.91
N ASN A 62 18.18 -7.79 29.84
CA ASN A 62 16.81 -7.65 29.33
C ASN A 62 16.77 -6.82 28.03
N PRO A 63 16.70 -7.46 26.85
CA PRO A 63 16.74 -6.75 25.59
C PRO A 63 15.43 -6.00 25.33
N TYR A 64 15.55 -4.85 24.66
CA TYR A 64 14.42 -4.12 24.13
C TYR A 64 13.71 -4.91 23.03
N ARG A 65 12.39 -4.75 22.95
CA ARG A 65 11.53 -5.41 21.98
C ARG A 65 10.71 -4.36 21.26
N TRP A 66 10.75 -4.38 19.94
CA TRP A 66 10.04 -3.40 19.12
C TRP A 66 9.29 -4.12 18.00
N VAL A 67 8.06 -3.69 17.74
CA VAL A 67 7.23 -4.17 16.63
C VAL A 67 6.67 -2.95 15.92
N ARG A 68 6.72 -2.98 14.59
CA ARG A 68 6.01 -2.03 13.73
C ARG A 68 5.18 -2.81 12.71
N TYR A 69 3.96 -2.36 12.48
CA TYR A 69 3.14 -2.86 11.39
C TYR A 69 3.21 -1.87 10.23
N VAL A 70 3.33 -2.39 9.02
CA VAL A 70 3.23 -1.59 7.80
C VAL A 70 2.38 -2.36 6.82
N THR A 71 1.31 -1.73 6.34
CA THR A 71 0.51 -2.24 5.24
C THR A 71 1.04 -1.62 3.95
N GLN A 72 1.43 -2.42 2.97
CA GLN A 72 1.87 -1.95 1.65
C GLN A 72 0.93 -2.47 0.57
N ALA A 73 0.74 -1.68 -0.48
CA ALA A 73 0.09 -2.15 -1.69
C ALA A 73 0.96 -3.21 -2.37
N ASN A 74 0.33 -4.31 -2.78
CA ASN A 74 0.92 -5.28 -3.70
C ASN A 74 0.27 -5.08 -5.08
N SER A 75 -0.41 -6.09 -5.64
CA SER A 75 -1.22 -5.97 -6.87
C SER A 75 -2.56 -5.25 -6.64
N TYR A 76 -2.53 -4.02 -6.10
CA TYR A 76 -3.73 -3.19 -5.92
C TYR A 76 -4.05 -2.48 -7.25
N VAL A 77 -4.97 -3.07 -8.01
CA VAL A 77 -5.32 -2.64 -9.37
C VAL A 77 -6.82 -2.45 -9.52
N ALA A 78 -7.21 -1.44 -10.29
CA ALA A 78 -8.57 -1.22 -10.75
C ALA A 78 -8.62 -1.39 -12.28
N ARG A 79 -9.53 -2.24 -12.77
CA ARG A 79 -9.81 -2.37 -14.21
C ARG A 79 -10.88 -1.36 -14.59
N ILE A 80 -10.65 -0.68 -15.69
CA ILE A 80 -11.55 0.32 -16.29
C ILE A 80 -12.21 -0.24 -17.52
#